data_AF-A0A4Y7ZX38-F1
#
_entry.id   AF-A0A4Y7ZX38-F1
#
_cell.length_a   1.000
_cell.length_b   1.000
_cell.length_c   1.000
_cell.angle_alpha   90.00
_cell.angle_beta   90.00
_cell.angle_gamma   90.00
#
_symmetry.space_group_name_H-M   'P 1'
#
loop_
_entity.id
_entity.type
_entity.pdbx_description
1 polymer ?
#
loop_
_entity_poly.entity_id
_entity_poly.type
_entity_poly.pdbx_seq_one_letter_code
_entity_poly.pdbx_strand_id
1 'polypeptide(L)'
;MKYKRLNTLLVTALFTSYASAVEVKFADSAWDGITIPAGQQCQKFGGKNPITPKLAITELPAGTDSIVLEYSDRDSQKMDSGGHGVMSYALSGTVTSVEIPSVAGHSFELPPQFKMIEAHRSPGWDKAGAYMPPCSGGKGHAYYVTVKTMKGEMETSATVLEMGKF
;
A
#
# COMPACT_ATOMS: atom_id res chain seq x y z
N MET A 1 15.11 54.68 42.21
CA MET A 1 15.45 53.32 41.71
C MET A 1 14.20 52.69 41.12
N LYS A 2 14.08 52.58 39.80
CA LYS A 2 12.95 51.90 39.13
C LYS A 2 13.51 50.70 38.35
N TYR A 3 13.27 49.50 38.85
CA TYR A 3 13.66 48.25 38.20
C TYR A 3 12.69 47.97 37.04
N LYS A 4 13.19 48.01 35.80
CA LYS A 4 12.45 47.52 34.63
C LYS A 4 12.52 45.99 34.62
N ARG A 5 11.37 45.33 34.76
CA ARG A 5 11.24 43.88 34.55
C ARG A 5 11.31 43.60 33.05
N LEU A 6 12.27 42.77 32.66
CA LEU A 6 12.42 42.30 31.28
C LEU A 6 11.61 41.00 31.14
N ASN A 7 10.43 41.08 30.50
CA ASN A 7 9.65 39.90 30.16
C ASN A 7 10.33 39.18 28.98
N THR A 8 10.90 38.01 29.24
CA THR A 8 11.45 37.15 28.19
C THR A 8 10.29 36.36 27.56
N LEU A 9 9.99 36.66 26.30
CA LEU A 9 8.98 35.95 25.51
C LEU A 9 9.60 34.64 25.01
N LEU A 10 9.13 33.51 25.54
CA LEU A 10 9.55 32.18 25.08
C LEU A 10 8.77 31.84 23.81
N VAL A 11 9.43 31.90 22.65
CA VAL A 11 8.84 31.48 21.36
C VAL A 11 9.02 29.97 21.23
N THR A 12 7.96 29.21 21.47
CA THR A 12 7.90 27.77 21.13
C THR A 12 7.74 27.61 19.63
N ALA A 13 8.84 27.29 18.94
CA ALA A 13 8.78 26.85 17.55
C ALA A 13 8.13 25.46 17.49
N LEU A 14 6.91 25.40 16.96
CA LEU A 14 6.26 24.15 16.58
C LEU A 14 6.96 23.62 15.33
N PHE A 15 7.84 22.63 15.49
CA PHE A 15 8.38 21.88 14.37
C PHE A 15 7.30 20.91 13.89
N THR A 16 6.61 21.27 12.81
CA THR A 16 5.77 20.34 12.07
C THR A 16 6.68 19.31 11.40
N SER A 17 6.71 18.08 11.89
CA SER A 17 7.39 16.99 11.18
C SER A 17 6.61 16.69 9.91
N TYR A 18 7.11 17.15 8.77
CA TYR A 18 6.64 16.64 7.49
C TYR A 18 7.00 15.15 7.45
N ALA A 19 5.99 14.28 7.48
CA ALA A 19 6.20 12.88 7.15
C ALA A 19 6.70 12.84 5.70
N SER A 20 7.99 12.55 5.50
CA SER A 20 8.54 12.33 4.17
C SER A 20 7.82 11.12 3.57
N ALA A 21 7.09 11.32 2.49
CA ALA A 21 6.50 10.24 1.73
C ALA A 21 7.62 9.37 1.14
N VAL A 22 7.52 8.06 1.31
CA VAL A 22 8.45 7.13 0.65
C VAL A 22 8.23 7.14 -0.85
N GLU A 23 9.30 6.88 -1.60
CA GLU A 23 9.20 6.65 -3.03
C GLU A 23 8.79 5.19 -3.28
N VAL A 24 7.73 5.00 -4.06
CA VAL A 24 7.20 3.68 -4.43
C VAL A 24 7.10 3.60 -5.94
N LYS A 25 7.67 2.54 -6.50
CA LYS A 25 7.66 2.26 -7.95
C LYS A 25 7.31 0.80 -8.22
N PHE A 26 6.78 0.52 -9.40
CA PHE A 26 6.73 -0.84 -9.91
C PHE A 26 8.15 -1.34 -10.17
N ALA A 27 8.45 -2.55 -9.69
CA ALA A 27 9.70 -3.23 -9.96
C ALA A 27 9.63 -4.15 -11.19
N ASP A 28 8.45 -4.23 -11.83
CA ASP A 28 8.21 -4.97 -13.07
C ASP A 28 7.58 -4.03 -14.11
N SER A 29 8.09 -4.08 -15.34
CA SER A 29 7.69 -3.18 -16.43
C SER A 29 6.30 -3.44 -17.00
N ALA A 30 5.67 -4.58 -16.68
CA ALA A 30 4.31 -4.86 -17.11
C ALA A 30 3.31 -3.90 -16.45
N TRP A 31 3.61 -3.42 -15.24
CA TRP A 31 2.81 -2.44 -14.53
C TRP A 31 3.29 -1.03 -14.83
N ASP A 32 2.43 -0.21 -15.42
CA ASP A 32 2.75 1.16 -15.85
C ASP A 32 1.91 2.23 -15.12
N GLY A 33 0.95 1.82 -14.29
CA GLY A 33 0.02 2.70 -13.59
C GLY A 33 -1.07 3.30 -14.49
N ILE A 34 -1.18 2.84 -15.74
CA ILE A 34 -2.17 3.31 -16.71
C ILE A 34 -3.23 2.23 -16.93
N THR A 35 -2.80 1.01 -17.26
CA THR A 35 -3.70 -0.11 -17.57
C THR A 35 -3.31 -1.33 -16.77
N ILE A 36 -4.31 -2.04 -16.21
CA ILE A 36 -4.04 -3.32 -15.56
C ILE A 36 -3.46 -4.29 -16.59
N PRO A 37 -2.31 -4.95 -16.33
CA PRO A 37 -1.68 -5.80 -17.32
C PRO A 37 -2.59 -6.96 -17.71
N ALA A 38 -2.56 -7.35 -18.99
CA ALA A 38 -3.40 -8.43 -19.49
C ALA A 38 -3.16 -9.73 -18.71
N GLY A 39 -4.24 -10.32 -18.19
CA GLY A 39 -4.19 -11.53 -17.35
C GLY A 39 -4.09 -11.25 -15.86
N GLN A 40 -3.81 -10.01 -15.44
CA GLN A 40 -3.76 -9.60 -14.03
C GLN A 40 -5.13 -9.19 -13.47
N GLN A 41 -6.17 -9.12 -14.30
CA GLN A 41 -7.54 -9.07 -13.82
C GLN A 41 -7.97 -10.39 -13.15
N CYS A 42 -9.15 -10.38 -12.55
CA CYS A 42 -9.69 -11.51 -11.81
C CYS A 42 -10.11 -12.67 -12.73
N GLN A 43 -10.16 -13.90 -12.21
CA GLN A 43 -10.33 -15.12 -13.03
C GLN A 43 -11.69 -15.15 -13.71
N LYS A 44 -12.72 -14.61 -13.03
CA LYS A 44 -14.06 -14.42 -13.59
C LYS A 44 -14.07 -13.65 -14.91
N PHE A 45 -13.12 -12.74 -15.13
CA PHE A 45 -13.00 -11.93 -16.34
C PHE A 45 -11.73 -12.25 -17.14
N GLY A 46 -11.31 -13.52 -17.12
CA GLY A 46 -10.24 -14.04 -17.99
C GLY A 46 -8.82 -13.84 -17.45
N GLY A 47 -8.67 -13.49 -16.18
CA GLY A 47 -7.40 -13.48 -15.47
C GLY A 47 -6.69 -14.83 -15.50
N LYS A 48 -5.36 -14.81 -15.60
CA LYS A 48 -4.52 -16.03 -15.67
C LYS A 48 -3.43 -15.95 -14.62
N ASN A 49 -3.64 -16.63 -13.50
CA ASN A 49 -2.76 -16.59 -12.32
C ASN A 49 -2.40 -15.14 -11.92
N PRO A 50 -3.41 -14.30 -11.68
CA PRO A 50 -3.17 -12.90 -11.34
C PRO A 50 -2.43 -12.77 -10.01
N ILE A 51 -1.55 -11.77 -9.92
CA ILE A 51 -0.66 -11.48 -8.81
C ILE A 51 -0.67 -9.97 -8.51
N THR A 52 -0.31 -9.58 -7.30
CA THR A 52 -0.03 -8.17 -7.01
C THR A 52 1.22 -7.70 -7.77
N PRO A 53 1.33 -6.39 -8.07
CA PRO A 53 2.58 -5.84 -8.60
C PRO A 53 3.73 -6.05 -7.61
N LYS A 54 4.91 -6.32 -8.15
CA LYS A 54 6.16 -6.20 -7.40
C LYS A 54 6.49 -4.71 -7.22
N LEU A 55 6.88 -4.31 -6.02
CA LEU A 55 7.16 -2.90 -5.71
C LEU A 55 8.61 -2.71 -5.26
N ALA A 56 9.23 -1.63 -5.71
CA ALA A 56 10.46 -1.10 -5.15
C ALA A 56 10.10 0.11 -4.27
N ILE A 57 10.51 0.05 -2.99
CA ILE A 57 10.29 1.12 -2.03
C ILE A 57 11.64 1.65 -1.57
N THR A 58 11.85 2.95 -1.69
CA THR A 58 13.07 3.66 -1.31
C THR A 58 12.76 4.76 -0.29
N GLU A 59 13.81 5.26 0.37
CA GLU A 59 13.72 6.32 1.38
C GLU A 59 12.89 5.93 2.62
N LEU A 60 12.96 4.65 3.02
CA LEU A 60 12.25 4.15 4.19
C LEU A 60 12.60 4.96 5.46
N PRO A 61 11.60 5.44 6.23
CA PRO A 61 11.85 6.11 7.50
C PRO A 61 12.64 5.22 8.46
N ALA A 62 13.56 5.83 9.21
CA ALA A 62 14.41 5.11 10.15
C ALA A 62 13.57 4.34 11.19
N GLY A 63 13.86 3.04 11.34
CA GLY A 63 13.17 2.17 12.27
C GLY A 63 11.81 1.66 11.78
N THR A 64 11.50 1.81 10.48
CA THR A 64 10.40 1.06 9.84
C THR A 64 10.66 -0.44 10.04
N ASP A 65 9.67 -1.16 10.55
CA ASP A 65 9.75 -2.62 10.77
C ASP A 65 8.79 -3.42 9.88
N SER A 66 7.81 -2.75 9.27
CA SER A 66 6.87 -3.39 8.36
C SER A 66 6.27 -2.41 7.37
N ILE A 67 5.77 -2.96 6.26
CA ILE A 67 5.05 -2.24 5.21
C ILE A 67 3.64 -2.80 5.15
N VAL A 68 2.62 -1.95 5.24
CA VAL A 68 1.22 -2.32 5.01
C VAL A 68 0.81 -1.92 3.60
N LEU A 69 0.14 -2.85 2.90
CA LEU A 69 -0.33 -2.73 1.53
C LEU A 69 -1.84 -2.84 1.51
N GLU A 70 -2.53 -1.77 1.14
CA GLU A 70 -3.99 -1.74 1.03
C GLU A 70 -4.39 -1.64 -0.45
N TYR A 71 -4.93 -2.73 -0.98
CA TYR A 71 -5.36 -2.79 -2.37
C TYR A 71 -6.82 -2.33 -2.48
N SER A 72 -7.08 -1.42 -3.42
CA SER A 72 -8.36 -0.71 -3.51
C SER A 72 -8.84 -0.58 -4.96
N ASP A 73 -10.16 -0.56 -5.12
CA ASP A 73 -10.87 -0.10 -6.31
C ASP A 73 -11.66 1.14 -5.91
N ARG A 74 -11.19 2.32 -6.34
CA ARG A 74 -11.75 3.60 -5.88
C ARG A 74 -13.09 3.96 -6.50
N ASP A 75 -13.49 3.25 -7.55
CA ASP A 75 -14.79 3.40 -8.19
C ASP A 75 -15.85 2.48 -7.57
N SER A 76 -15.47 1.70 -6.54
CA SER A 76 -16.36 0.80 -5.82
C SER A 76 -16.29 1.05 -4.32
N GLN A 77 -17.34 1.64 -3.74
CA GLN A 77 -17.40 1.96 -2.31
C GLN A 77 -17.07 0.75 -1.41
N LYS A 78 -17.49 -0.46 -1.81
CA LYS A 78 -17.20 -1.69 -1.06
C LYS A 78 -15.72 -2.07 -1.12
N MET A 79 -15.11 -1.87 -2.28
CA MET A 79 -13.78 -2.37 -2.62
C MET A 79 -12.68 -1.32 -2.45
N ASP A 80 -13.04 -0.06 -2.18
CA ASP A 80 -12.13 1.00 -1.80
C ASP A 80 -11.54 0.79 -0.39
N SER A 81 -10.49 1.54 -0.03
CA SER A 81 -9.84 1.54 1.28
C SER A 81 -9.48 0.13 1.75
N GLY A 82 -8.73 -0.60 0.93
CA GLY A 82 -8.25 -1.95 1.24
C GLY A 82 -9.24 -3.08 0.91
N GLY A 83 -10.36 -2.80 0.25
CA GLY A 83 -11.40 -3.82 0.01
C GLY A 83 -10.97 -4.96 -0.93
N HIS A 84 -9.89 -4.79 -1.71
CA HIS A 84 -9.25 -5.87 -2.45
C HIS A 84 -8.28 -6.71 -1.62
N GLY A 85 -8.06 -6.37 -0.35
CA GLY A 85 -7.17 -7.07 0.56
C GLY A 85 -6.18 -6.13 1.22
N VAL A 86 -5.84 -6.45 2.47
CA VAL A 86 -4.83 -5.73 3.26
C VAL A 86 -3.82 -6.73 3.78
N MET A 87 -2.54 -6.47 3.51
CA MET A 87 -1.43 -7.33 3.92
C MET A 87 -0.32 -6.50 4.53
N SER A 88 0.44 -7.10 5.45
CA SER A 88 1.71 -6.56 5.91
C SER A 88 2.88 -7.39 5.42
N TYR A 89 4.01 -6.73 5.20
CA TYR A 89 5.30 -7.33 4.89
C TYR A 89 6.30 -6.93 5.98
N ALA A 90 6.85 -7.92 6.68
CA ALA A 90 7.82 -7.69 7.75
C ALA A 90 9.22 -7.42 7.18
N LEU A 91 9.87 -6.36 7.64
CA LEU A 91 11.26 -6.06 7.29
C LEU A 91 12.23 -6.78 8.23
N SER A 92 13.36 -7.22 7.69
CA SER A 92 14.44 -7.82 8.47
C SER A 92 15.55 -6.80 8.70
N GLY A 93 15.69 -6.34 9.93
CA GLY A 93 16.75 -5.39 10.31
C GLY A 93 16.48 -3.95 9.84
N THR A 94 17.49 -3.10 9.96
CA THR A 94 17.41 -1.69 9.55
C THR A 94 17.79 -1.55 8.09
N VAL A 95 16.81 -1.19 7.25
CA VAL A 95 16.98 -1.00 5.80
C VAL A 95 16.43 0.36 5.37
N THR A 96 17.00 0.93 4.30
CA THR A 96 16.54 2.18 3.69
C THR A 96 15.75 1.96 2.40
N SER A 97 15.74 0.73 1.88
CA SER A 97 14.96 0.32 0.72
C SER A 97 14.60 -1.15 0.81
N VAL A 98 13.55 -1.55 0.10
CA VAL A 98 13.07 -2.93 0.03
C VAL A 98 12.37 -3.19 -1.29
N GLU A 99 12.50 -4.42 -1.80
CA GLU A 99 11.65 -4.94 -2.86
C GLU A 99 10.56 -5.82 -2.24
N ILE A 100 9.30 -5.47 -2.50
CA ILE A 100 8.13 -6.23 -2.07
C ILE A 100 7.77 -7.22 -3.18
N PRO A 101 7.87 -8.54 -2.95
CA PRO A 101 7.55 -9.51 -3.99
C PRO A 101 6.04 -9.61 -4.21
N SER A 102 5.66 -10.10 -5.39
CA SER A 102 4.27 -10.32 -5.75
C SER A 102 3.60 -11.39 -4.88
N VAL A 103 2.31 -11.20 -4.61
CA VAL A 103 1.44 -12.13 -3.90
C VAL A 103 0.40 -12.67 -4.87
N ALA A 104 0.14 -13.98 -4.83
CA ALA A 104 -0.89 -14.59 -5.66
C ALA A 104 -2.28 -14.09 -5.26
N GLY A 105 -3.06 -13.66 -6.25
CA GLY A 105 -4.49 -13.46 -6.10
C GLY A 105 -5.21 -14.78 -5.88
N HIS A 106 -6.41 -14.72 -5.30
CA HIS A 106 -7.28 -15.91 -5.14
C HIS A 106 -6.63 -17.05 -4.35
N SER A 107 -5.76 -16.70 -3.42
CA SER A 107 -5.10 -17.62 -2.50
C SER A 107 -4.99 -16.97 -1.12
N PHE A 108 -4.98 -17.81 -0.08
CA PHE A 108 -4.59 -17.43 1.27
C PHE A 108 -3.15 -17.82 1.59
N GLU A 109 -2.49 -18.54 0.67
CA GLU A 109 -1.07 -18.85 0.80
C GLU A 109 -0.27 -17.59 0.48
N LEU A 110 0.44 -17.09 1.48
CA LEU A 110 1.26 -15.90 1.38
C LEU A 110 2.75 -16.27 1.32
N PRO A 111 3.56 -15.53 0.55
CA PRO A 111 5.01 -15.69 0.58
C PRO A 111 5.57 -15.43 1.99
N PRO A 112 6.79 -15.89 2.30
CA PRO A 112 7.45 -15.56 3.56
C PRO A 112 7.46 -14.04 3.82
N GLN A 113 7.44 -13.67 5.09
CA GLN A 113 7.38 -12.28 5.59
C GLN A 113 6.04 -11.57 5.41
N PHE A 114 5.13 -12.08 4.58
CA PHE A 114 3.77 -11.55 4.52
C PHE A 114 2.88 -12.08 5.64
N LYS A 115 1.96 -11.23 6.08
CA LYS A 115 0.80 -11.60 6.89
C LYS A 115 -0.44 -10.94 6.31
N MET A 116 -1.55 -11.65 6.31
CA MET A 116 -2.85 -11.07 5.99
C MET A 116 -3.35 -10.27 7.18
N ILE A 117 -3.74 -9.02 6.95
CA ILE A 117 -4.46 -8.20 7.94
C ILE A 117 -5.96 -8.34 7.72
N GLU A 118 -6.41 -8.18 6.46
CA GLU A 118 -7.82 -8.32 6.07
C GLU A 118 -7.89 -9.02 4.71
N ALA A 119 -8.77 -10.02 4.59
CA ALA A 119 -9.07 -10.65 3.31
C ALA A 119 -9.92 -9.71 2.44
N HIS A 120 -9.96 -9.95 1.12
CA HIS A 120 -10.82 -9.12 0.26
C HIS A 120 -12.31 -9.27 0.60
N ARG A 121 -13.08 -8.21 0.38
CA ARG A 121 -14.47 -8.10 0.88
C ARG A 121 -15.52 -8.77 0.01
N SER A 122 -15.13 -9.39 -1.10
CA SER A 122 -16.06 -9.97 -2.10
C SER A 122 -15.77 -11.43 -2.47
N PRO A 123 -15.70 -12.36 -1.50
CA PRO A 123 -15.41 -13.78 -1.74
C PRO A 123 -16.50 -14.55 -2.52
N GLY A 124 -17.69 -13.96 -2.67
CA GLY A 124 -18.76 -14.51 -3.53
C GLY A 124 -18.80 -13.91 -4.92
N TRP A 125 -18.09 -12.82 -5.19
CA TRP A 125 -18.03 -12.21 -6.53
C TRP A 125 -17.01 -12.93 -7.41
N ASP A 126 -15.86 -13.28 -6.81
CA ASP A 126 -14.79 -14.08 -7.39
C ASP A 126 -14.15 -14.98 -6.30
N LYS A 127 -13.19 -15.83 -6.66
CA LYS A 127 -12.53 -16.77 -5.75
C LYS A 127 -11.94 -16.06 -4.52
N ALA A 128 -12.20 -16.61 -3.33
CA ALA A 128 -11.70 -16.09 -2.06
C ALA A 128 -10.16 -16.07 -1.98
N GLY A 129 -9.60 -15.12 -1.24
CA GLY A 129 -8.16 -15.03 -0.95
C GLY A 129 -7.78 -13.85 -0.06
N ALA A 130 -6.48 -13.66 0.17
CA ALA A 130 -5.95 -12.47 0.82
C ALA A 130 -6.04 -11.25 -0.11
N TYR A 131 -5.78 -11.45 -1.41
CA TYR A 131 -5.87 -10.44 -2.45
C TYR A 131 -6.89 -10.84 -3.53
N MET A 132 -7.76 -9.90 -3.87
CA MET A 132 -8.63 -9.95 -5.04
C MET A 132 -8.01 -9.12 -6.16
N PRO A 133 -7.71 -9.71 -7.31
CA PRO A 133 -7.28 -8.95 -8.49
C PRO A 133 -8.38 -8.01 -9.02
N PRO A 134 -8.04 -7.03 -9.88
CA PRO A 134 -9.00 -6.15 -10.54
C PRO A 134 -10.18 -6.91 -11.15
N CYS A 135 -11.42 -6.56 -10.77
CA CYS A 135 -12.58 -7.42 -11.04
C CYS A 135 -13.86 -6.63 -11.36
N SER A 136 -13.71 -5.44 -11.95
CA SER A 136 -14.81 -4.58 -12.43
C SER A 136 -15.57 -5.17 -13.62
N GLY A 137 -14.93 -6.06 -14.39
CA GLY A 137 -15.47 -6.64 -15.62
C GLY A 137 -15.28 -5.75 -16.84
N GLY A 138 -14.18 -5.00 -16.92
CA GLY A 138 -13.88 -4.15 -18.09
C GLY A 138 -14.55 -2.78 -18.03
N LYS A 139 -14.91 -2.29 -16.84
CA LYS A 139 -15.66 -1.02 -16.67
C LYS A 139 -14.75 0.20 -16.54
N GLY A 140 -13.44 0.04 -16.62
CA GLY A 140 -12.48 1.13 -16.52
C GLY A 140 -12.32 1.69 -15.10
N HIS A 141 -12.53 0.85 -14.08
CA HIS A 141 -12.29 1.21 -12.69
C HIS A 141 -10.79 1.42 -12.44
N ALA A 142 -10.45 2.38 -11.58
CA ALA A 142 -9.09 2.71 -11.19
C ALA A 142 -8.68 1.97 -9.90
N TYR A 143 -7.60 1.21 -10.01
CA TYR A 143 -7.08 0.37 -8.95
C TYR A 143 -5.84 1.00 -8.33
N TYR A 144 -5.72 0.88 -7.01
CA TYR A 144 -4.65 1.51 -6.24
C TYR A 144 -4.07 0.55 -5.23
N VAL A 145 -2.80 0.78 -4.88
CA VAL A 145 -2.19 0.27 -3.65
C VAL A 145 -1.77 1.46 -2.79
N THR A 146 -2.28 1.53 -1.56
CA THR A 146 -1.73 2.43 -0.54
C THR A 146 -0.63 1.69 0.20
N VAL A 147 0.57 2.23 0.19
CA VAL A 147 1.77 1.70 0.83
C VAL A 147 2.04 2.52 2.08
N LYS A 148 1.98 1.88 3.25
CA LYS A 148 2.20 2.51 4.55
C LYS A 148 3.44 1.92 5.19
N THR A 149 4.36 2.78 5.63
CA THR A 149 5.50 2.35 6.45
C THR A 149 5.10 2.37 7.91
N MET A 150 5.44 1.33 8.65
CA MET A 150 5.04 1.14 10.03
C MET A 150 6.25 0.99 10.95
N LYS A 151 6.12 1.51 12.17
CA LYS A 151 6.98 1.22 13.31
C LYS A 151 6.09 0.74 14.46
N GLY A 152 5.99 -0.57 14.63
CA GLY A 152 4.93 -1.20 15.40
C GLY A 152 3.57 -0.85 14.80
N GLU A 153 2.68 -0.28 15.61
CA GLU A 153 1.35 0.15 15.18
C GLU A 153 1.31 1.59 14.62
N MET A 154 2.42 2.32 14.68
CA MET A 154 2.50 3.69 14.21
C MET A 154 2.78 3.75 12.72
N GLU A 155 1.87 4.35 11.96
CA GLU A 155 2.12 4.76 10.57
C GLU A 155 3.13 5.92 10.57
N THR A 156 4.26 5.74 9.87
CA THR A 156 5.33 6.73 9.77
C THR A 156 5.31 7.48 8.44
N SER A 157 4.75 6.88 7.39
CA SER A 157 4.48 7.51 6.10
C SER A 157 3.44 6.71 5.31
N ALA A 158 2.80 7.35 4.34
CA ALA A 158 1.90 6.70 3.39
C ALA A 158 2.08 7.28 1.98
N THR A 159 2.16 6.39 1.00
CA THR A 159 2.24 6.72 -0.43
C THR A 159 1.19 5.93 -1.18
N VAL A 160 0.46 6.60 -2.07
CA VAL A 160 -0.55 5.97 -2.92
C VAL A 160 0.04 5.78 -4.32
N LEU A 161 -0.10 4.57 -4.86
CA LEU A 161 0.28 4.25 -6.24
C LEU A 161 -0.95 3.77 -7.02
N GLU A 162 -1.24 4.43 -8.15
CA GLU A 162 -2.23 3.94 -9.11
C GLU A 162 -1.64 2.75 -9.87
N MET A 163 -2.35 1.63 -9.86
CA MET A 163 -1.97 0.39 -10.54
C MET A 163 -2.41 0.38 -12.01
N GLY A 164 -3.37 1.23 -12.35
CA GLY A 164 -3.98 1.32 -13.68
C GLY A 164 -5.47 0.98 -13.65
N LYS A 165 -6.07 1.01 -14.83
CA LYS A 165 -7.51 0.80 -15.01
C LYS A 165 -7.86 -0.56 -15.61
N PHE A 166 -8.99 -1.12 -15.18
CA PHE A 166 -9.64 -2.30 -15.76
C PHE A 166 -11.15 -2.13 -15.79
#